data_AF-A0A920TA80-F1
#
_entry.id   AF-A0A920TA80-F1
#
_cell.length_a   1.000
_cell.length_b   1.000
_cell.length_c   1.000
_cell.angle_alpha   90.00
_cell.angle_beta   90.00
_cell.angle_gamma   90.00
#
_symmetry.space_group_name_H-M   'P 1'
#
loop_
_entity.id
_entity.type
_entity.pdbx_description
1 polymer ?
#
loop_
_entity_poly.entity_id
_entity_poly.type
_entity_poly.pdbx_seq_one_letter_code
_entity_poly.pdbx_strand_id
1 'polypeptide(L)'
;MEWMSDPTNPWFARAFVNRVWASYFHVGIVEPPDAFTPANPPSHPALLKWLTRGFVDNKFNMKWLHRQITDSQAYQRSWKPNATNRQDRRNFSRAIPRRLPAEVVYDAVKQATAATDKLQVIRGNLKRRATGFLSMRMAGTYAMNVFGKPSRWAQLRLRTGQPAVTAAGRVPAQRPADPDAVG
;
A
#
# COMPACT_ATOMS: atom_id res chain seq x y z
N MET A 1 4.92 24.91 -1.03
CA MET A 1 5.33 23.48 -1.01
C MET A 1 6.74 23.31 -0.46
N GLU A 2 7.62 24.31 -0.58
CA GLU A 2 8.98 24.35 -0.01
C GLU A 2 9.12 23.73 1.39
N TRP A 3 8.25 24.12 2.34
CA TRP A 3 8.34 23.70 3.75
C TRP A 3 8.23 22.19 3.98
N MET A 4 7.57 21.46 3.08
CA MET A 4 7.33 20.02 3.21
C MET A 4 8.53 19.20 2.72
N SER A 5 9.21 19.70 1.69
CA SER A 5 10.45 19.12 1.13
C SER A 5 11.72 19.75 1.71
N ASP A 6 11.58 20.61 2.72
CA ASP A 6 12.73 21.22 3.39
C ASP A 6 13.59 20.12 4.05
N PRO A 7 14.90 20.02 3.77
CA PRO A 7 15.80 19.06 4.42
C PRO A 7 15.80 19.16 5.95
N THR A 8 15.43 20.32 6.49
CA THR A 8 15.32 20.56 7.93
C THR A 8 14.06 19.93 8.54
N ASN A 9 13.07 19.51 7.75
CA ASN A 9 11.87 18.83 8.22
C ASN A 9 12.15 17.33 8.42
N PRO A 10 12.33 16.85 9.66
CA PRO A 10 12.72 15.47 9.92
C PRO A 10 11.56 14.47 9.74
N TRP A 11 10.33 14.97 9.67
CA TRP A 11 9.12 14.15 9.71
C TRP A 11 8.70 13.68 8.33
N PHE A 12 8.74 14.57 7.32
CA PHE A 12 8.28 14.25 5.98
C PHE A 12 9.05 13.09 5.37
N ALA A 13 10.38 13.17 5.32
CA ALA A 13 11.23 12.14 4.73
C ALA A 13 11.01 10.78 5.42
N ARG A 14 10.96 10.79 6.76
CA ARG A 14 10.79 9.58 7.57
C ARG A 14 9.42 8.93 7.37
N ALA A 15 8.36 9.73 7.39
CA ALA A 15 7.00 9.24 7.17
C ALA A 15 6.82 8.72 5.73
N PHE A 16 7.35 9.44 4.75
CA PHE A 16 7.29 9.06 3.36
C PHE A 16 8.03 7.74 3.08
N VAL A 17 9.27 7.61 3.57
CA VAL A 17 10.07 6.37 3.44
C VAL A 17 9.34 5.19 4.07
N ASN A 18 8.78 5.35 5.28
CA ASN A 18 8.05 4.29 5.94
C ASN A 18 6.79 3.88 5.16
N ARG A 19 6.10 4.84 4.54
CA ARG A 19 4.92 4.57 3.71
C ARG A 19 5.26 3.84 2.41
N VAL A 20 6.36 4.21 1.76
CA VAL A 20 6.86 3.48 0.58
C VAL A 20 7.26 2.07 0.99
N TRP A 21 8.01 1.90 2.08
CA TRP A 21 8.36 0.59 2.63
C TRP A 21 7.11 -0.28 2.90
N ALA A 22 6.13 0.27 3.61
CA ALA A 22 4.86 -0.40 3.88
C ALA A 22 4.09 -0.73 2.59
N SER A 23 4.33 -0.06 1.47
CA SER A 23 3.66 -0.41 0.21
C SER A 23 4.22 -1.69 -0.41
N TYR A 24 5.50 -2.00 -0.15
CA TYR A 24 6.17 -3.23 -0.59
C TYR A 24 5.93 -4.40 0.36
N PHE A 25 6.03 -4.16 1.68
CA PHE A 25 5.98 -5.20 2.71
C PHE A 25 4.64 -5.27 3.46
N HIS A 26 3.74 -4.30 3.27
CA HIS A 26 2.41 -4.13 3.91
C HIS A 26 2.43 -3.94 5.41
N VAL A 27 3.61 -4.00 5.98
CA VAL A 27 3.92 -3.65 7.35
C VAL A 27 5.03 -2.61 7.26
N GLY A 28 4.80 -1.46 7.89
CA GLY A 28 5.81 -0.43 7.99
C GLY A 28 6.95 -0.84 8.92
N ILE A 29 8.08 -0.15 8.81
CA ILE A 29 9.11 -0.22 9.86
C ILE A 29 8.52 0.35 11.16
N VAL A 30 7.69 1.39 11.04
CA VAL A 30 6.73 1.83 12.05
C VAL A 30 5.34 1.39 11.60
N GLU A 31 4.61 0.69 12.45
CA GLU A 31 3.25 0.21 12.19
C GLU A 31 2.33 0.73 13.31
N PRO A 32 1.20 1.40 12.99
CA PRO A 32 0.72 1.77 11.65
C PRO A 32 1.61 2.76 10.87
N PRO A 33 1.64 2.74 9.53
CA PRO A 33 2.61 3.51 8.74
C PRO A 33 2.56 5.03 8.92
N ASP A 34 1.39 5.56 9.31
CA ASP A 34 1.13 6.98 9.49
C ASP A 34 1.18 7.41 10.98
N ALA A 35 1.42 6.47 11.91
CA ALA A 35 1.32 6.70 13.35
C ALA A 35 2.69 6.75 14.05
N PHE A 36 3.45 7.81 13.77
CA PHE A 36 4.72 8.09 14.45
C PHE A 36 4.50 8.65 15.86
N THR A 37 4.33 7.77 16.82
CA THR A 37 4.22 8.11 18.24
C THR A 37 5.24 7.30 19.06
N PRO A 38 5.62 7.74 20.27
CA PRO A 38 6.48 6.95 21.15
C PRO A 38 5.92 5.56 21.47
N ALA A 39 4.59 5.39 21.39
CA ALA A 39 3.93 4.10 21.57
C ALA A 39 4.17 3.10 20.43
N ASN A 40 4.56 3.58 19.24
CA ASN A 40 4.81 2.77 18.05
C ASN A 40 6.29 2.88 17.64
N PRO A 41 7.22 2.28 18.40
CA PRO A 41 8.63 2.37 18.06
C PRO A 41 8.93 1.65 16.73
N PRO A 42 9.89 2.16 15.93
CA PRO A 42 10.34 1.48 14.73
C PRO A 42 10.89 0.09 15.07
N SER A 43 10.51 -0.94 14.31
CA SER A 43 11.08 -2.28 14.46
C SER A 43 12.59 -2.29 14.18
N HIS A 44 13.03 -1.49 13.20
CA HIS A 44 14.43 -1.37 12.79
C HIS A 44 14.83 0.11 12.68
N PRO A 45 15.16 0.78 13.81
CA PRO A 45 15.41 2.22 13.82
C PRO A 45 16.64 2.62 13.00
N ALA A 46 17.70 1.79 13.00
CA ALA A 46 18.89 2.03 12.20
C ALA A 46 18.60 2.01 10.68
N LEU A 47 17.80 1.04 10.23
CA LEU A 47 17.37 0.94 8.83
C LEU A 47 16.55 2.15 8.40
N LEU A 48 15.57 2.55 9.22
CA LEU A 48 14.75 3.72 8.92
C LEU A 48 15.58 4.99 8.87
N LYS A 49 16.54 5.16 9.80
CA LYS A 49 17.46 6.30 9.79
C LYS A 49 18.32 6.33 8.54
N TRP A 50 18.87 5.18 8.12
CA TRP A 50 19.70 5.07 6.92
C TRP A 50 18.92 5.40 5.64
N LEU A 51 17.73 4.80 5.45
CA LEU A 51 16.88 5.09 4.29
C LEU A 51 16.43 6.56 4.26
N THR A 52 16.08 7.12 5.42
CA THR A 52 15.65 8.53 5.53
C THR A 52 16.77 9.48 5.16
N ARG A 53 17.98 9.27 5.71
CA ARG A 53 19.16 10.08 5.39
C ARG A 53 19.51 9.99 3.91
N GLY A 54 19.60 8.78 3.36
CA GLY A 54 19.89 8.61 1.94
C GLY A 54 18.82 9.22 1.03
N PHE A 55 17.55 9.20 1.43
CA PHE A 55 16.48 9.85 0.66
C PHE A 55 16.63 11.37 0.62
N VAL A 56 17.00 11.99 1.75
CA VAL A 56 17.29 13.44 1.82
C VAL A 56 18.56 13.79 1.04
N ASP A 57 19.65 13.02 1.22
CA ASP A 57 20.93 13.22 0.53
C ASP A 57 20.78 13.11 -1.00
N ASN A 58 19.86 12.27 -1.47
CA ASN A 58 19.51 12.13 -2.89
C ASN A 58 18.40 13.10 -3.34
N LYS A 59 18.16 14.19 -2.62
CA LYS A 59 17.17 15.24 -2.95
C LYS A 59 15.76 14.68 -3.18
N PHE A 60 15.32 13.78 -2.30
CA PHE A 60 13.99 13.15 -2.33
C PHE A 60 13.72 12.33 -3.61
N ASN A 61 14.76 11.75 -4.21
CA ASN A 61 14.62 10.93 -5.41
C ASN A 61 13.89 9.60 -5.14
N MET A 62 12.66 9.50 -5.66
CA MET A 62 11.84 8.28 -5.52
C MET A 62 12.48 7.06 -6.18
N LYS A 63 13.10 7.20 -7.36
CA LYS A 63 13.73 6.07 -8.07
C LYS A 63 14.87 5.47 -7.25
N TRP A 64 15.64 6.33 -6.58
CA TRP A 64 16.68 5.88 -5.66
C TRP A 64 16.09 5.04 -4.53
N LEU A 65 15.03 5.53 -3.87
CA LEU A 65 14.40 4.83 -2.76
C LEU A 65 13.83 3.47 -3.17
N HIS A 66 13.09 3.43 -4.29
CA HIS A 66 12.56 2.18 -4.83
C HIS A 66 13.67 1.17 -5.11
N ARG A 67 14.76 1.62 -5.74
CA ARG A 67 15.92 0.78 -6.02
C ARG A 67 16.55 0.22 -4.76
N GLN A 68 16.78 1.05 -3.73
CA GLN A 68 17.37 0.56 -2.47
C GLN A 68 16.49 -0.49 -1.79
N ILE A 69 15.16 -0.35 -1.86
CA ILE A 69 14.24 -1.33 -1.32
C ILE A 69 14.31 -2.63 -2.11
N THR A 70 14.25 -2.58 -3.46
CA THR A 70 14.26 -3.78 -4.31
C THR A 70 15.60 -4.51 -4.33
N ASP A 71 16.70 -3.78 -4.15
CA ASP A 71 18.06 -4.33 -4.08
C ASP A 71 18.35 -4.92 -2.69
N SER A 72 17.48 -4.69 -1.69
CA SER A 72 17.69 -5.19 -0.33
C SER A 72 17.46 -6.70 -0.20
N GLN A 73 18.25 -7.34 0.67
CA GLN A 73 18.03 -8.74 1.03
C GLN A 73 16.63 -8.97 1.62
N ALA A 74 16.09 -8.01 2.37
CA ALA A 74 14.75 -8.11 2.95
C ALA A 74 13.68 -8.29 1.87
N TYR A 75 13.79 -7.58 0.74
CA TYR A 75 12.87 -7.71 -0.39
C TYR A 75 13.08 -9.02 -1.16
N GLN A 76 14.32 -9.47 -1.30
CA GLN A 76 14.69 -10.66 -2.08
C GLN A 76 14.53 -11.98 -1.32
N ARG A 77 14.15 -11.95 -0.04
CA ARG A 77 13.95 -13.16 0.78
C ARG A 77 12.85 -14.05 0.21
N SER A 78 13.05 -15.36 0.33
CA SER A 78 12.03 -16.36 -0.04
C SER A 78 10.78 -16.23 0.83
N TRP A 79 9.65 -16.69 0.29
CA TRP A 79 8.40 -16.76 1.03
C TRP A 79 8.28 -18.02 1.92
N LYS A 80 9.09 -19.05 1.62
CA LYS A 80 9.08 -20.33 2.32
C LYS A 80 9.54 -20.13 3.78
N PRO A 81 8.69 -20.41 4.79
CA PRO A 81 9.11 -20.27 6.18
C PRO A 81 10.05 -21.39 6.60
N ASN A 82 10.91 -21.09 7.57
CA ASN A 82 11.69 -22.07 8.33
C ASN A 82 11.07 -22.28 9.72
N ALA A 83 11.72 -23.07 10.57
CA ALA A 83 11.22 -23.37 11.91
C ALA A 83 11.12 -22.14 12.83
N THR A 84 11.97 -21.14 12.64
CA THR A 84 12.10 -19.99 13.55
C THR A 84 11.30 -18.76 13.12
N ASN A 85 10.97 -18.63 11.83
CA ASN A 85 10.32 -17.44 11.27
C ASN A 85 8.86 -17.66 10.82
N ARG A 86 8.30 -18.84 11.11
CA ARG A 86 6.96 -19.23 10.64
C ARG A 86 5.88 -18.22 11.05
N GLN A 87 5.97 -17.70 12.27
CA GLN A 87 5.03 -16.73 12.85
C GLN A 87 5.52 -15.28 12.76
N ASP A 88 6.75 -15.04 12.28
CA ASP A 88 7.27 -13.69 12.19
C ASP A 88 6.59 -12.91 11.07
N ARG A 89 6.01 -11.77 11.45
CA ARG A 89 5.32 -10.84 10.56
C ARG A 89 5.86 -9.42 10.62
N ARG A 90 6.83 -9.15 11.48
CA ARG A 90 7.31 -7.77 11.76
C ARG A 90 8.78 -7.58 11.43
N ASN A 91 9.60 -8.63 11.47
CA ASN A 91 11.05 -8.49 11.28
C ASN A 91 11.52 -8.78 9.85
N PHE A 92 10.60 -8.80 8.88
CA PHE A 92 10.90 -8.97 7.46
C PHE A 92 11.77 -10.21 7.16
N SER A 93 11.68 -11.25 7.99
CA SER A 93 12.48 -12.49 7.91
C SER A 93 12.15 -13.38 6.72
N ARG A 94 11.03 -13.10 6.04
CA ARG A 94 10.59 -13.75 4.81
C ARG A 94 9.64 -12.85 4.03
N ALA A 95 9.47 -13.13 2.74
CA ALA A 95 8.38 -12.53 1.97
C ALA A 95 7.04 -13.12 2.44
N ILE A 96 6.06 -12.27 2.74
CA ILE A 96 4.72 -12.71 3.11
C ILE A 96 3.86 -12.68 1.84
N PRO A 97 3.40 -13.84 1.32
CA PRO A 97 2.52 -13.87 0.16
C PRO A 97 1.23 -13.08 0.44
N ARG A 98 0.84 -12.23 -0.50
CA ARG A 98 -0.39 -11.44 -0.45
C ARG A 98 -1.35 -11.90 -1.53
N ARG A 99 -2.64 -11.68 -1.30
CA ARG A 99 -3.63 -11.73 -2.37
C ARG A 99 -3.42 -10.54 -3.31
N LEU A 100 -3.59 -10.80 -4.60
CA LEU A 100 -3.67 -9.74 -5.61
C LEU A 100 -5.04 -9.04 -5.47
N PRO A 101 -5.08 -7.70 -5.52
CA PRO A 101 -6.34 -6.97 -5.63
C PRO A 101 -7.13 -7.40 -6.86
N ALA A 102 -8.46 -7.41 -6.76
CA ALA A 102 -9.36 -7.84 -7.83
C ALA A 102 -9.12 -7.06 -9.14
N GLU A 103 -8.79 -5.77 -9.04
CA GLU A 103 -8.48 -4.91 -10.17
C GLU A 103 -7.26 -5.40 -10.95
N VAL A 104 -6.23 -5.83 -10.22
CA VAL A 104 -4.98 -6.32 -10.80
C VAL A 104 -5.23 -7.66 -11.49
N VAL A 105 -6.01 -8.55 -10.86
CA VAL A 105 -6.39 -9.83 -11.46
C VAL A 105 -7.23 -9.60 -12.72
N TYR A 106 -8.20 -8.70 -12.67
CA TYR A 106 -9.02 -8.36 -13.82
C TYR A 106 -8.19 -7.79 -14.98
N ASP A 107 -7.30 -6.83 -14.70
CA ASP A 107 -6.41 -6.26 -15.71
C ASP A 107 -5.47 -7.32 -16.30
N ALA A 108 -4.98 -8.26 -15.49
CA ALA A 108 -4.13 -9.36 -15.92
C ALA A 108 -4.87 -10.34 -16.85
N VAL A 109 -6.09 -10.76 -16.47
CA VAL A 109 -6.93 -11.63 -17.30
C VAL A 109 -7.27 -10.93 -18.62
N LYS A 110 -7.69 -9.67 -18.57
CA LYS A 110 -8.00 -8.87 -19.76
C LYS A 110 -6.80 -8.74 -20.70
N GLN A 111 -5.58 -8.65 -20.16
CA GLN A 111 -4.36 -8.62 -20.96
C GLN A 111 -4.02 -9.99 -21.54
N ALA A 112 -4.21 -11.07 -20.78
CA ALA A 112 -3.92 -12.43 -21.22
C ALA A 112 -4.88 -12.92 -22.31
N THR A 113 -6.15 -12.49 -22.27
CA THR A 113 -7.20 -12.88 -23.24
C THR A 113 -7.39 -11.86 -24.36
N ALA A 114 -6.55 -10.83 -24.44
CA ALA A 114 -6.66 -9.82 -25.49
C ALA A 114 -6.25 -10.39 -26.86
N ALA A 115 -7.02 -10.08 -27.90
CA ALA A 115 -6.60 -10.32 -29.27
C ALA A 115 -5.34 -9.50 -29.62
N THR A 116 -4.51 -10.03 -30.51
CA THR A 116 -3.19 -9.47 -30.87
C THR A 116 -3.26 -8.02 -31.34
N ASP A 117 -4.30 -7.68 -32.10
CA ASP A 117 -4.60 -6.33 -32.61
C ASP A 117 -4.92 -5.33 -31.49
N LYS A 118 -5.58 -5.77 -30.42
CA LYS A 118 -6.03 -4.94 -29.29
C LYS A 118 -5.06 -4.91 -28.12
N LEU A 119 -4.03 -5.77 -28.11
CA LEU A 119 -3.10 -5.89 -26.99
C LEU A 119 -2.34 -4.60 -26.72
N GLN A 120 -1.87 -3.91 -27.76
CA GLN A 120 -1.14 -2.64 -27.62
C GLN A 120 -2.02 -1.55 -27.01
N VAL A 121 -3.28 -1.47 -27.43
CA VAL A 121 -4.26 -0.52 -26.87
C VAL A 121 -4.52 -0.80 -25.40
N ILE A 122 -4.67 -2.07 -25.01
CA ILE A 122 -4.89 -2.46 -23.62
C ILE A 122 -3.67 -2.16 -22.74
N ARG A 123 -2.45 -2.38 -23.26
CA ARG A 123 -1.20 -2.05 -22.56
C ARG A 123 -0.98 -0.54 -22.43
N GLY A 124 -1.20 0.22 -23.49
CA GLY A 124 -0.94 1.67 -23.53
C GLY A 124 -2.01 2.53 -22.83
N ASN A 125 -3.27 2.08 -22.80
CA ASN A 125 -4.37 2.90 -22.27
C ASN A 125 -4.50 2.79 -20.74
N LEU A 126 -3.74 3.62 -20.02
CA LEU A 126 -3.79 3.71 -18.55
C LEU A 126 -5.17 4.14 -18.02
N LYS A 127 -5.93 4.95 -18.76
CA LYS A 127 -7.27 5.41 -18.35
C LYS A 127 -8.29 4.27 -18.32
N ARG A 128 -8.06 3.19 -19.08
CA ARG A 128 -8.95 2.02 -19.18
C ARG A 128 -8.54 0.83 -18.29
N ARG A 129 -7.60 1.02 -17.36
CA ARG A 129 -7.20 -0.01 -16.38
C ARG A 129 -8.09 0.02 -15.15
N ALA A 130 -8.49 -1.15 -14.67
CA ALA A 130 -9.24 -1.29 -13.43
C ALA A 130 -8.42 -0.85 -12.22
N THR A 131 -7.10 -1.03 -12.23
CA THR A 131 -6.19 -0.64 -11.13
C THR A 131 -6.08 0.89 -10.94
N GLY A 132 -6.61 1.68 -11.88
CA GLY A 132 -6.57 3.14 -11.85
C GLY A 132 -7.97 3.76 -11.76
N PHE A 133 -8.28 4.63 -12.72
CA PHE A 133 -9.48 5.48 -12.72
C PHE A 133 -10.81 4.70 -12.70
N LEU A 134 -10.81 3.44 -13.16
CA LEU A 134 -12.02 2.63 -13.25
C LEU A 134 -12.33 1.82 -12.00
N SER A 135 -11.47 1.75 -10.98
CA SER A 135 -11.73 0.85 -9.83
C SER A 135 -13.08 1.12 -9.17
N MET A 136 -13.52 2.38 -9.14
CA MET A 136 -14.81 2.77 -8.58
C MET A 136 -16.00 2.52 -9.52
N ARG A 137 -15.79 2.54 -10.84
CA ARG A 137 -16.81 2.25 -11.86
C ARG A 137 -16.96 0.75 -12.14
N MET A 138 -16.01 -0.06 -11.68
CA MET A 138 -16.03 -1.52 -11.77
C MET A 138 -16.82 -2.18 -10.63
N ALA A 139 -17.24 -1.39 -9.63
CA ALA A 139 -18.06 -1.86 -8.52
C ALA A 139 -19.39 -2.41 -9.04
N GLY A 140 -19.58 -3.73 -8.93
CA GLY A 140 -20.75 -4.46 -9.43
C GLY A 140 -20.48 -5.37 -10.63
N THR A 141 -19.27 -5.35 -11.20
CA THR A 141 -18.87 -6.34 -12.22
C THR A 141 -18.71 -7.73 -11.60
N TYR A 142 -18.96 -8.78 -12.41
CA TYR A 142 -18.82 -10.18 -11.96
C TYR A 142 -17.43 -10.46 -11.37
N ALA A 143 -16.38 -9.89 -11.97
CA ALA A 143 -15.01 -10.01 -11.47
C ALA A 143 -14.85 -9.46 -10.04
N MET A 144 -15.46 -8.32 -9.70
CA MET A 144 -15.39 -7.77 -8.34
C MET A 144 -16.24 -8.56 -7.32
N ASN A 145 -17.30 -9.24 -7.77
CA ASN A 145 -18.06 -10.14 -6.89
C ASN A 145 -17.28 -11.42 -6.57
N VAL A 146 -16.53 -11.95 -7.54
CA VAL A 146 -15.73 -13.17 -7.36
C VAL A 146 -14.42 -12.91 -6.61
N PHE A 147 -13.68 -11.84 -6.95
CA PHE A 147 -12.36 -11.56 -6.37
C PHE A 147 -12.39 -10.60 -5.17
N GLY A 148 -13.55 -10.02 -4.87
CA GLY A 148 -13.76 -9.09 -3.77
C GLY A 148 -13.65 -7.61 -4.18
N LYS A 149 -14.32 -6.75 -3.41
CA LYS A 149 -14.30 -5.29 -3.63
C LYS A 149 -13.00 -4.69 -3.09
N PRO A 150 -12.49 -3.59 -3.68
CA PRO A 150 -11.35 -2.87 -3.11
C PRO A 150 -11.62 -2.46 -1.67
N SER A 151 -10.60 -2.55 -0.83
CA SER A 151 -10.64 -2.09 0.55
C SER A 151 -11.07 -0.62 0.63
N ARG A 152 -11.96 -0.29 1.57
CA ARG A 152 -12.65 1.02 1.70
C ARG A 152 -11.70 2.24 1.69
N TRP A 153 -10.46 2.09 2.15
CA TRP A 153 -9.45 3.17 2.12
C TRP A 153 -8.90 3.46 0.70
N ALA A 154 -8.91 2.49 -0.21
CA ALA A 154 -8.63 2.72 -1.63
C ALA A 154 -9.75 3.55 -2.29
N GLN A 155 -10.99 3.37 -1.83
CA GLN A 155 -12.18 4.09 -2.31
C GLN A 155 -12.15 5.57 -1.89
N LEU A 156 -11.71 5.87 -0.67
CA LEU A 156 -11.66 7.25 -0.16
C LEU A 156 -10.60 8.10 -0.91
N ARG A 157 -9.45 7.48 -1.22
CA ARG A 157 -8.32 8.13 -1.92
C ARG A 157 -8.66 8.58 -3.35
N LEU A 158 -9.59 7.88 -4.00
CA LEU A 158 -10.07 8.21 -5.36
C LEU A 158 -11.22 9.24 -5.37
N ARG A 159 -11.93 9.40 -4.24
CA ARG A 159 -13.07 10.32 -4.13
C ARG A 159 -12.64 11.77 -3.87
N THR A 160 -11.56 11.99 -3.13
CA THR A 160 -11.21 13.33 -2.62
C THR A 160 -10.06 14.01 -3.36
N GLY A 161 -9.30 13.30 -4.20
CA GLY A 161 -8.15 13.88 -4.90
C GLY A 161 -7.05 14.44 -3.99
N GLN A 162 -7.09 14.18 -2.67
CA GLN A 162 -6.18 14.76 -1.69
C GLN A 162 -5.07 13.79 -1.26
N PRO A 163 -3.84 14.29 -0.97
CA PRO A 163 -2.76 13.50 -0.41
C PRO A 163 -3.05 13.12 1.05
N ALA A 164 -2.39 12.04 1.50
CA ALA A 164 -2.81 11.14 2.57
C ALA A 164 -2.65 11.66 4.01
N VAL A 165 -2.87 12.94 4.26
CA VAL A 165 -2.81 13.51 5.60
C VAL A 165 -4.25 13.75 6.05
N THR A 166 -4.62 13.23 7.22
CA THR A 166 -5.88 13.47 7.95
C THR A 166 -7.00 12.45 7.71
N ALA A 167 -6.95 11.32 8.42
CA ALA A 167 -8.14 10.61 8.89
C ALA A 167 -7.78 9.65 10.04
N ALA A 168 -7.19 10.17 11.12
CA ALA A 168 -7.25 9.52 12.42
C ALA A 168 -8.56 9.96 13.10
N GLY A 169 -9.40 9.00 13.50
CA GLY A 169 -10.49 9.24 14.44
C GLY A 169 -11.90 9.32 13.85
N ARG A 170 -12.51 8.15 13.58
CA ARG A 170 -13.89 7.87 14.02
C ARG A 170 -14.20 6.39 13.87
N VAL A 171 -14.24 5.71 15.01
CA VAL A 171 -14.91 4.41 15.14
C VAL A 171 -16.42 4.67 14.97
N PRO A 172 -17.12 4.06 14.01
CA PRO A 172 -18.57 4.22 13.91
C PRO A 172 -19.24 3.46 15.05
N ALA A 173 -20.06 4.17 15.82
CA ALA A 173 -20.89 3.63 16.88
C ALA A 173 -21.79 2.50 16.35
N GLN A 174 -21.83 1.38 17.07
CA GLN A 174 -22.80 0.32 16.85
C GLN A 174 -24.20 0.88 17.20
N ARG A 175 -25.14 0.74 16.26
CA ARG A 175 -26.55 1.10 16.46
C ARG A 175 -27.19 0.02 17.34
N PRO A 176 -27.94 0.36 18.40
CA PRO A 176 -28.60 -0.65 19.24
C PRO A 176 -29.67 -1.40 18.43
N ALA A 177 -29.81 -2.70 18.71
CA ALA A 177 -30.81 -3.56 18.13
C ALA A 177 -32.21 -3.19 18.64
N ASP A 178 -33.18 -3.17 17.74
CA ASP A 178 -34.60 -2.92 18.01
C ASP A 178 -35.24 -4.21 18.57
N PRO A 179 -35.87 -4.20 19.75
CA PRO A 179 -36.35 -5.43 20.40
C PRO A 179 -37.72 -5.96 19.92
N ASP A 180 -38.45 -5.26 19.05
CA ASP A 180 -39.87 -5.61 18.75
C ASP A 180 -40.11 -6.11 17.32
N ALA A 181 -39.43 -7.19 16.93
CA ALA A 181 -39.73 -7.92 15.70
C ALA A 181 -39.97 -9.42 15.94
N VAL A 182 -40.92 -9.72 16.83
CA VAL A 182 -41.68 -10.98 16.81
C VAL A 182 -43.11 -10.68 17.25
N GLY A 183 -44.06 -10.87 16.32
CA GLY A 183 -45.49 -10.72 16.51
C GLY A 183 -46.22 -11.02 15.21
#